data_AF-A0A9N8EVF5-F1
#
_entry.id   AF-A0A9N8EVF5-F1
#
_cell.length_a   1.000
_cell.length_b   1.000
_cell.length_c   1.000
_cell.angle_alpha   90.00
_cell.angle_beta   90.00
_cell.angle_gamma   90.00
#
_symmetry.space_group_name_H-M   'P 1'
#
loop_
_entity.id
_entity.type
_entity.pdbx_description
1 polymer ?
#
loop_
_entity_poly.entity_id
_entity_poly.type
_entity_poly.pdbx_seq_one_letter_code
_entity_poly.pdbx_strand_id
1 'polypeptide(L)'
;MECFIYSRKDATGTTKLELGVLEESVLQPVCAWTTEEAFDDYIEFVVDEEDRYSVKLEDVTVHSLIPADDLSYGSRQVGGGKGPGNPHGEESELLYYIRKEALEGIEVTVKPELEITW
;
A
#
# COMPACT_ATOMS: atom_id res chain seq x y z
N MET A 1 0.19 -6.93 -10.85
CA MET A 1 -0.77 -6.65 -9.75
C MET A 1 -1.29 -5.26 -9.96
N GLU A 2 -2.58 -5.01 -9.82
CA GLU A 2 -3.14 -3.71 -10.19
C GLU A 2 -3.23 -2.80 -8.96
N CYS A 3 -2.78 -1.55 -9.10
CA CYS A 3 -2.99 -0.50 -8.10
C CYS A 3 -4.05 0.48 -8.61
N PHE A 4 -4.91 0.94 -7.73
CA PHE A 4 -6.10 1.71 -8.04
C PHE A 4 -6.19 2.94 -7.16
N ILE A 5 -6.80 3.97 -7.72
CA ILE A 5 -7.28 5.14 -6.99
C ILE A 5 -8.74 4.88 -6.66
N TYR A 6 -9.09 4.91 -5.38
CA TYR A 6 -10.47 4.79 -4.92
C TYR A 6 -10.82 5.92 -3.96
N SER A 7 -12.10 6.09 -3.71
CA SER A 7 -12.56 6.96 -2.64
C SER A 7 -13.53 6.26 -1.72
N ARG A 8 -13.45 6.59 -0.42
CA ARG A 8 -14.48 6.28 0.58
C ARG A 8 -14.85 7.53 1.36
N LYS A 9 -16.02 7.47 2.00
CA LYS A 9 -16.44 8.50 2.95
C LYS A 9 -15.85 8.18 4.32
N ASP A 10 -15.22 9.17 4.93
CA ASP A 10 -14.83 9.07 6.33
C ASP A 10 -16.05 9.24 7.27
N ALA A 11 -15.82 9.11 8.57
CA ALA A 11 -16.85 9.26 9.59
C ALA A 11 -17.51 10.66 9.62
N THR A 12 -16.88 11.66 8.99
CA THR A 12 -17.40 13.02 8.87
C THR A 12 -18.20 13.25 7.58
N GLY A 13 -18.24 12.24 6.69
CA GLY A 13 -18.87 12.31 5.37
C GLY A 13 -17.99 12.94 4.29
N THR A 14 -16.73 13.24 4.61
CA THR A 14 -15.76 13.77 3.64
C THR A 14 -15.26 12.64 2.75
N THR A 15 -15.21 12.89 1.45
CA THR A 15 -14.70 11.91 0.47
C THR A 15 -13.21 12.13 0.29
N LYS A 16 -12.42 11.08 0.51
CA LYS A 16 -10.96 11.10 0.36
C LYS A 16 -10.56 10.18 -0.77
N LEU A 17 -9.58 10.59 -1.58
CA LEU A 17 -8.96 9.73 -2.58
C LEU A 17 -7.79 9.02 -1.92
N GLU A 18 -7.77 7.70 -2.04
CA GLU A 18 -6.78 6.81 -1.44
C GLU A 18 -6.27 5.81 -2.49
N LEU A 19 -5.17 5.14 -2.17
CA LEU A 19 -4.58 4.09 -2.99
C LEU A 19 -4.92 2.72 -2.43
N GLY A 20 -5.16 1.78 -3.33
CA GLY A 20 -5.34 0.39 -2.96
C GLY A 20 -4.88 -0.56 -4.04
N VAL A 21 -4.76 -1.82 -3.67
CA VAL A 21 -4.41 -2.92 -4.57
C VAL A 21 -5.49 -3.98 -4.50
N LEU A 22 -5.70 -4.71 -5.59
CA LEU A 22 -6.66 -5.81 -5.60
C LEU A 22 -5.92 -7.13 -5.37
N GLU A 23 -6.13 -7.73 -4.20
CA GLU A 23 -5.60 -9.04 -3.82
C GLU A 23 -6.77 -10.01 -3.60
N GLU A 24 -6.79 -11.12 -4.35
CA GLU A 24 -7.85 -12.15 -4.27
C GLU A 24 -9.28 -11.59 -4.38
N SER A 25 -9.48 -10.54 -5.20
CA SER A 25 -10.75 -9.80 -5.36
C SER A 25 -11.16 -8.93 -4.17
N VAL A 26 -10.25 -8.70 -3.22
CA VAL A 26 -10.42 -7.77 -2.11
C VAL A 26 -9.57 -6.53 -2.35
N LEU A 27 -10.18 -5.36 -2.27
CA LEU A 27 -9.45 -4.11 -2.29
C LEU A 27 -8.75 -3.91 -0.95
N GLN A 28 -7.42 -3.91 -0.97
CA GLN A 28 -6.58 -3.67 0.20
C GLN A 28 -6.03 -2.25 0.13
N PRO A 29 -6.18 -1.43 1.17
CA PRO A 29 -5.51 -0.13 1.22
C PRO A 29 -4.00 -0.34 1.26
N VAL A 30 -3.26 0.55 0.61
CA VAL A 30 -1.80 0.61 0.75
C VAL A 30 -1.39 1.85 1.52
N CYS A 31 -0.30 1.74 2.25
CA CYS A 31 0.28 2.82 3.04
C CYS A 31 1.78 2.90 2.76
N ALA A 32 2.37 4.07 2.99
CA ALA A 32 3.80 4.28 2.90
C ALA A 32 4.36 4.46 4.31
N TRP A 33 5.61 4.09 4.55
CA TRP A 33 6.26 4.42 5.83
C TRP A 33 6.83 5.85 5.83
N THR A 34 7.15 6.39 4.65
CA THR A 34 7.60 7.75 4.41
C THR A 34 7.05 8.29 3.09
N THR A 35 7.12 9.60 2.89
CA THR A 35 6.88 10.25 1.57
C THR A 35 8.19 10.57 0.84
N GLU A 36 9.32 10.18 1.41
CA GLU A 36 10.62 10.23 0.75
C GLU A 36 10.69 9.23 -0.40
N GLU A 37 11.51 9.57 -1.39
CA GLU A 37 11.69 8.77 -2.60
C GLU A 37 12.53 7.52 -2.27
N ALA A 38 12.00 6.33 -2.60
CA ALA A 38 12.70 5.08 -2.43
C ALA A 38 13.81 4.91 -3.49
N PHE A 39 13.50 5.29 -4.73
CA PHE A 39 14.43 5.44 -5.84
C PHE A 39 13.81 6.36 -6.90
N ASP A 40 14.66 7.10 -7.63
CA ASP A 40 14.22 8.12 -8.58
C ASP A 40 13.10 9.00 -7.99
N ASP A 41 11.91 8.99 -8.59
CA ASP A 41 10.72 9.72 -8.19
C ASP A 41 9.59 8.80 -7.68
N TYR A 42 9.94 7.59 -7.23
CA TYR A 42 8.98 6.60 -6.73
C TYR A 42 8.90 6.59 -5.20
N ILE A 43 7.68 6.49 -4.67
CA ILE A 43 7.41 6.26 -3.25
C ILE A 43 7.07 4.79 -3.05
N GLU A 44 7.58 4.20 -1.96
CA GLU A 44 7.34 2.80 -1.56
C GLU A 44 6.06 2.69 -0.74
N PHE A 45 5.22 1.72 -1.12
CA PHE A 45 3.97 1.39 -0.45
C PHE A 45 3.90 -0.11 -0.13
N VAL A 46 3.14 -0.43 0.92
CA VAL A 46 2.88 -1.79 1.39
C VAL A 46 1.41 -1.91 1.83
N VAL A 47 0.87 -3.12 1.75
CA VAL A 47 -0.39 -3.46 2.43
C VAL A 47 -0.04 -3.80 3.88
N ASP A 48 -0.43 -2.93 4.81
CA ASP A 48 -0.29 -3.22 6.24
C ASP A 48 -1.24 -4.35 6.64
N GLU A 49 -0.73 -5.33 7.39
CA GLU A 49 -1.50 -6.46 7.88
C GLU A 49 -2.64 -6.01 8.80
N GLU A 50 -2.46 -4.94 9.57
CA GLU A 50 -3.50 -4.40 10.44
C GLU A 50 -4.67 -3.79 9.66
N ASP A 51 -4.43 -3.31 8.44
CA ASP A 51 -5.45 -2.72 7.58
C ASP A 51 -6.09 -3.72 6.61
N ARG A 52 -5.61 -4.97 6.57
CA ARG A 52 -6.15 -5.98 5.67
C ARG A 52 -7.65 -6.18 5.92
N TYR A 53 -8.43 -6.22 4.85
CA TYR A 53 -9.89 -6.37 4.87
C TYR A 53 -10.65 -5.24 5.60
N SER A 54 -9.98 -4.13 5.93
CA SER A 54 -10.63 -2.95 6.52
C SER A 54 -11.56 -2.22 5.55
N VAL A 55 -11.33 -2.40 4.25
CA VAL A 55 -12.09 -1.77 3.17
C VAL A 55 -13.09 -2.77 2.60
N LYS A 56 -14.37 -2.39 2.60
CA LYS A 56 -15.43 -3.15 1.94
C LYS A 56 -15.72 -2.55 0.57
N LEU A 57 -15.90 -3.42 -0.42
CA LEU A 57 -16.22 -3.02 -1.79
C LEU A 57 -17.51 -2.19 -1.91
N GLU A 58 -18.47 -2.38 -0.99
CA GLU A 58 -19.72 -1.62 -0.95
C GLU A 58 -19.55 -0.17 -0.48
N ASP A 59 -18.46 0.14 0.22
CA ASP A 59 -18.19 1.45 0.83
C ASP A 59 -17.24 2.33 0.00
N VAL A 60 -16.80 1.83 -1.18
CA VAL A 60 -15.81 2.49 -2.03
C VAL A 60 -16.34 2.77 -3.43
N THR A 61 -15.74 3.78 -4.07
CA THR A 61 -15.85 4.02 -5.50
C THR A 61 -14.46 3.99 -6.11
N VAL A 62 -14.21 3.07 -7.04
CA VAL A 62 -12.95 2.99 -7.80
C VAL A 62 -13.00 3.98 -8.95
N HIS A 63 -11.99 4.83 -9.07
CA HIS A 63 -11.93 5.90 -10.08
C HIS A 63 -11.08 5.51 -11.28
N SER A 64 -9.87 4.99 -11.03
CA SER A 64 -8.92 4.66 -12.08
C SER A 64 -7.85 3.69 -11.61
N LEU A 65 -7.18 3.07 -12.59
CA LEU A 65 -5.94 2.33 -12.40
C LEU A 65 -4.75 3.29 -12.41
N ILE A 66 -3.73 2.98 -11.61
CA ILE A 66 -2.41 3.60 -11.78
C ILE A 66 -1.80 3.08 -13.10
N PRO A 67 -1.30 3.96 -13.98
CA PRO A 67 -0.65 3.56 -15.22
C PRO A 67 0.52 2.61 -14.95
N ALA A 68 0.71 1.61 -15.82
CA ALA A 68 1.80 0.64 -15.67
C ALA A 68 3.20 1.29 -15.73
N ASP A 69 3.35 2.41 -16.44
CA ASP A 69 4.61 3.15 -16.54
C ASP A 69 4.96 3.89 -15.23
N ASP A 70 3.96 4.11 -14.36
CA ASP A 70 4.08 4.78 -13.06
C ASP A 70 4.08 3.80 -11.90
N LEU A 71 4.10 2.50 -12.18
CA LEU A 71 3.98 1.43 -11.19
C LEU A 71 5.10 0.41 -11.34
N SER A 72 5.80 0.14 -10.26
CA SER A 72 6.80 -0.92 -10.13
C SER A 72 6.54 -1.76 -8.89
N TYR A 73 7.14 -2.95 -8.82
CA TYR A 73 6.91 -3.88 -7.72
C TYR A 73 8.22 -4.46 -7.22
N GLY A 74 8.23 -4.80 -5.94
CA GLY A 74 9.29 -5.53 -5.30
C GLY A 74 8.76 -6.41 -4.18
N SER A 75 9.68 -6.95 -3.42
CA SER A 75 9.38 -7.63 -2.18
C SER A 75 10.55 -7.46 -1.22
N ARG A 76 10.26 -7.35 0.08
CA ARG A 76 11.29 -7.36 1.12
C ARG A 76 11.02 -8.49 2.09
N GLN A 77 12.09 -9.05 2.64
CA GLN A 77 11.98 -9.95 3.78
C GLN A 77 11.70 -9.12 5.02
N VAL A 78 10.62 -9.45 5.70
CA VAL A 78 10.32 -8.91 7.02
C VAL A 78 10.77 -9.94 8.06
N GLY A 79 11.46 -9.48 9.10
CA GLY A 79 12.25 -10.32 10.01
C GLY A 79 11.42 -11.31 10.84
N GLY A 80 10.87 -12.36 10.22
CA GLY A 80 10.13 -13.44 10.87
C GLY A 80 11.04 -14.57 11.33
N GLY A 81 12.00 -14.29 12.22
CA GLY A 81 13.09 -15.25 12.47
C GLY A 81 13.54 -15.44 13.91
N LYS A 82 12.64 -15.55 14.91
CA LYS A 82 12.97 -16.18 16.23
C LYS A 82 11.82 -16.95 16.91
N GLY A 83 10.73 -17.26 16.19
CA GLY A 83 9.69 -18.14 16.70
C GLY A 83 9.97 -19.60 16.30
N PRO A 84 9.73 -20.61 17.16
CA PRO A 84 9.92 -22.02 16.82
C PRO A 84 9.05 -22.52 15.64
N GLY A 85 8.11 -21.70 15.13
CA GLY A 85 7.25 -22.00 13.98
C GLY A 85 7.72 -21.41 12.63
N ASN A 86 8.66 -20.47 12.61
CA ASN A 86 9.24 -19.90 11.36
C ASN A 86 10.77 -19.77 11.50
N PRO A 87 11.50 -20.91 11.53
CA PRO A 87 12.95 -20.92 11.77
C PRO A 87 13.78 -20.38 10.59
N HIS A 88 13.16 -20.10 9.44
CA HIS A 88 13.84 -19.70 8.21
C HIS A 88 13.64 -18.23 7.81
N GLY A 89 12.79 -17.45 8.50
CA GLY A 89 12.68 -16.02 8.20
C GLY A 89 12.02 -15.74 6.85
N GLU A 90 11.09 -16.60 6.42
CA GLU A 90 10.56 -16.60 5.06
C GLU A 90 9.37 -15.66 4.85
N GLU A 91 9.05 -14.80 5.83
CA GLU A 91 8.00 -13.80 5.65
C GLU A 91 8.51 -12.69 4.74
N SER A 92 7.79 -12.49 3.64
CA SER A 92 8.05 -11.44 2.67
C SER A 92 6.80 -10.61 2.46
N GLU A 93 6.98 -9.30 2.45
CA GLU A 93 5.94 -8.35 2.08
C GLU A 93 6.12 -7.96 0.62
N LEU A 94 4.99 -7.74 -0.08
CA LEU A 94 4.98 -7.16 -1.42
C LEU A 94 5.09 -5.64 -1.31
N LEU A 95 5.94 -5.07 -2.14
CA LEU A 95 6.17 -3.65 -2.23
C LEU A 95 5.62 -3.11 -3.55
N TYR A 96 4.97 -1.96 -3.46
CA TYR A 96 4.42 -1.23 -4.58
C TYR A 96 5.12 0.12 -4.67
N TYR A 97 5.78 0.38 -5.79
CA TYR A 97 6.47 1.63 -6.04
C TYR A 97 5.64 2.45 -7.00
N ILE A 98 5.19 3.62 -6.56
CA ILE A 98 4.32 4.49 -7.36
C ILE A 98 5.02 5.82 -7.60
N ARG A 99 5.06 6.27 -8.86
CA ARG A 99 5.65 7.55 -9.23
C ARG A 99 4.90 8.69 -8.51
N LYS A 100 5.64 9.62 -7.92
CA LYS A 100 5.11 10.74 -7.14
C LYS A 100 4.13 11.63 -7.91
N GLU A 101 4.35 11.82 -9.21
CA GLU A 101 3.44 12.57 -10.09
C GLU A 101 2.05 11.93 -10.17
N ALA A 102 1.96 10.59 -10.11
CA ALA A 102 0.68 9.88 -10.11
C ALA A 102 -0.10 10.02 -8.79
N LEU A 103 0.52 10.62 -7.77
CA LEU A 103 -0.05 10.81 -6.42
C LEU A 103 -0.66 12.20 -6.21
N GLU A 104 -0.62 13.08 -7.21
CA GLU A 104 -1.16 14.43 -7.06
C GLU A 104 -2.66 14.42 -6.69
N GLY A 105 -2.99 15.05 -5.56
CA GLY A 105 -4.37 15.13 -5.06
C GLY A 105 -4.87 13.85 -4.37
N ILE A 106 -4.01 12.86 -4.16
CA ILE A 106 -4.31 11.61 -3.45
C ILE A 106 -3.78 11.69 -2.01
N GLU A 107 -4.59 11.22 -1.06
CA GLU A 107 -4.16 11.11 0.33
C GLU A 107 -3.27 9.88 0.49
N VAL A 108 -2.01 10.11 0.87
CA VAL A 108 -1.06 9.06 1.22
C VAL A 108 -1.13 8.82 2.72
N THR A 109 -1.56 7.62 3.12
CA THR A 109 -1.47 7.19 4.52
C THR A 109 -0.01 6.88 4.85
N VAL A 110 0.56 7.62 5.80
CA VAL A 110 1.93 7.43 6.27
C VAL A 110 1.93 6.73 7.63
N LYS A 111 2.62 5.59 7.72
CA LYS A 111 2.79 4.75 8.92
C LYS A 111 4.28 4.56 9.23
N PRO A 112 4.93 5.51 9.92
CA PRO A 112 6.38 5.45 10.18
C PRO A 112 6.85 4.19 10.91
N GLU A 113 5.98 3.57 11.70
CA GLU A 113 6.23 2.31 12.40
C GLU A 113 6.50 1.11 11.47
N LEU A 114 6.18 1.22 10.18
CA LEU A 114 6.48 0.21 9.14
C LEU A 114 7.89 0.40 8.52
N GLU A 115 8.67 1.36 9.01
CA GLU A 115 10.08 1.51 8.65
C GLU A 115 10.86 0.26 9.07
N ILE A 116 11.59 -0.33 8.12
CA ILE A 116 12.50 -1.42 8.41
C ILE A 116 13.92 -0.87 8.41
N THR A 117 14.51 -0.74 9.59
CA THR A 117 15.91 -0.42 9.75
C THR A 117 16.74 -1.71 9.60
N TRP A 118 17.56 -1.77 8.56
CA TRP A 118 18.50 -2.87 8.28
C TRP A 118 19.72 -2.88 9.20
#